data_AF-A0A976KYM4-F1
#
_entry.id   AF-A0A976KYM4-F1
#
_cell.length_a   1.000
_cell.length_b   1.000
_cell.length_c   1.000
_cell.angle_alpha   90.00
_cell.angle_beta   90.00
_cell.angle_gamma   90.00
#
_symmetry.space_group_name_H-M   'P 1'
#
loop_
_entity.id
_entity.type
_entity.pdbx_description
1 polymer ?
#
loop_
_entity_poly.entity_id
_entity_poly.type
_entity_poly.pdbx_seq_one_letter_code
_entity_poly.pdbx_strand_id
1 'polypeptide(L)'
;MKTLHGVGGAKPLKMGNIIIQFTWSVATLPILAMGLTSPFVSADDFQPQMGVPSAMAETAEKNDLLDSQAEKIDAYFKERSMPLYGFGKKMVEESLEHDLDWRLLPAIAVRESSGGKQACGHNPFGWGSCKITFKSWNEAIEVLARNLGGDNPNTSDYYSGSTKLKLHHYNGTVLASYPSEVLAIMDAIGDK
;
A
#
# COMPACT_ATOMS: atom_id res chain seq x y z
N MET A 1 1.83 46.75 -32.13
CA MET A 1 3.10 46.66 -31.36
C MET A 1 2.80 46.13 -29.98
N LYS A 2 3.15 44.87 -29.71
CA LYS A 2 3.36 44.32 -28.36
C LYS A 2 4.27 43.10 -28.52
N THR A 3 5.56 43.34 -28.31
CA THR A 3 6.62 42.34 -28.28
C THR A 3 6.58 41.58 -26.96
N LEU A 4 6.98 40.32 -27.06
CA LEU A 4 6.87 39.23 -26.08
C LEU A 4 7.78 39.44 -24.87
N HIS A 5 7.28 39.16 -23.67
CA HIS A 5 8.11 38.88 -22.50
C HIS A 5 8.58 37.41 -22.58
N GLY A 6 9.89 37.21 -22.70
CA GLY A 6 10.53 35.92 -22.53
C GLY A 6 10.78 35.66 -21.03
N VAL A 7 10.38 34.48 -20.56
CA VAL A 7 10.78 33.95 -19.25
C VAL A 7 11.48 32.62 -19.52
N GLY A 8 12.69 32.49 -18.96
CA GLY A 8 13.66 31.46 -19.27
C GLY A 8 13.22 30.05 -18.89
N GLY A 9 13.51 29.10 -19.79
CA GLY A 9 13.43 27.68 -19.51
C GLY A 9 14.68 27.21 -18.76
N ALA A 10 14.49 26.77 -17.51
CA ALA A 10 15.48 25.95 -16.83
C ALA A 10 15.40 24.51 -17.37
N LYS A 11 16.54 23.99 -17.82
CA LYS A 11 16.68 22.61 -18.32
C LYS A 11 16.57 21.63 -17.12
N PRO A 12 15.82 20.52 -17.22
CA PRO A 12 15.79 19.52 -16.16
C PRO A 12 17.13 18.77 -16.06
N LEU A 13 17.64 18.67 -14.84
CA LEU A 13 18.84 17.92 -14.47
C LEU A 13 18.58 16.42 -14.64
N LYS A 14 19.43 15.75 -15.43
CA LYS A 14 19.47 14.28 -15.54
C LYS A 14 19.98 13.69 -14.23
N MET A 15 19.11 13.01 -13.47
CA MET A 15 19.55 12.14 -12.37
C MET A 15 20.06 10.82 -12.95
N GLY A 16 21.34 10.54 -12.71
CA GLY A 16 21.97 9.27 -13.03
C GLY A 16 21.60 8.20 -12.02
N ASN A 17 21.50 6.96 -12.49
CA ASN A 17 21.28 5.77 -11.67
C ASN A 17 22.39 5.62 -10.62
N ILE A 18 22.04 5.76 -9.34
CA ILE A 18 22.92 5.40 -8.23
C ILE A 18 22.77 3.89 -8.01
N ILE A 19 23.76 3.14 -8.47
CA ILE A 19 23.93 1.72 -8.14
C ILE A 19 24.70 1.67 -6.83
N ILE A 20 24.02 1.37 -5.72
CA ILE A 20 24.68 1.16 -4.42
C ILE A 20 25.32 -0.24 -4.45
N GLN A 21 26.62 -0.30 -4.71
CA GLN A 21 27.43 -1.51 -4.52
C GLN A 21 27.80 -1.62 -3.04
N PHE A 22 27.11 -2.49 -2.30
CA PHE A 22 27.42 -2.78 -0.90
C PHE A 22 28.58 -3.79 -0.84
N THR A 23 29.82 -3.31 -0.78
CA THR A 23 30.99 -4.17 -0.54
C THR A 23 31.05 -4.53 0.93
N TRP A 24 30.81 -5.81 1.24
CA TRP A 24 31.04 -6.38 2.58
C TRP A 24 32.54 -6.47 2.85
N SER A 25 33.11 -5.50 3.58
CA SER A 25 34.44 -5.66 4.17
C SER A 25 34.31 -6.41 5.49
N VAL A 26 34.56 -7.73 5.47
CA VAL A 26 34.73 -8.51 6.70
C VAL A 26 36.16 -8.31 7.20
N ALA A 27 36.33 -7.46 8.20
CA ALA A 27 37.58 -7.38 8.97
C ALA A 27 37.58 -8.50 10.03
N THR A 28 38.37 -9.55 9.81
CA THR A 28 38.56 -10.61 10.81
C THR A 28 39.59 -10.13 11.85
N LEU A 29 39.13 -9.79 13.05
CA LEU A 29 40.00 -9.59 14.21
C LEU A 29 40.22 -10.92 14.94
N PRO A 30 41.45 -11.25 15.37
CA PRO A 30 41.69 -12.43 16.18
C PRO A 30 41.16 -12.19 17.61
N ILE A 31 40.22 -13.03 18.04
CA ILE A 31 39.70 -13.03 19.41
C ILE A 31 40.78 -13.61 20.33
N LEU A 32 41.37 -12.75 21.16
CA LEU A 32 42.26 -13.14 22.25
C LEU A 32 41.41 -13.72 23.39
N ALA A 33 41.53 -15.02 23.64
CA ALA A 33 40.88 -15.70 24.75
C ALA A 33 41.56 -15.33 26.08
N MET A 34 40.86 -14.58 26.94
CA MET A 34 41.25 -14.31 28.31
C MET A 34 40.16 -14.78 29.28
N GLY A 35 40.52 -15.75 30.12
CA GLY A 35 40.11 -15.92 31.52
C GLY A 35 38.62 -16.02 31.85
N LEU A 36 38.14 -17.25 32.05
CA LEU A 36 36.90 -17.54 32.77
C LEU A 36 37.09 -17.27 34.28
N THR A 37 36.50 -16.18 34.77
CA THR A 37 36.04 -16.11 36.17
C THR A 37 34.56 -15.73 36.16
N SER A 38 33.70 -16.70 36.45
CA SER A 38 32.26 -16.44 36.57
C SER A 38 31.98 -15.97 38.00
N PRO A 39 31.41 -14.78 38.23
CA PRO A 39 30.57 -14.60 39.40
C PRO A 39 29.26 -15.38 39.14
N PHE A 40 28.92 -16.26 40.07
CA PHE A 40 27.62 -16.92 40.12
C PHE A 40 26.56 -15.80 40.28
N VAL A 41 25.88 -15.44 39.19
CA VAL A 41 24.72 -14.55 39.23
C VAL A 41 23.55 -15.38 39.76
N SER A 42 23.05 -15.01 40.94
CA SER A 42 21.84 -15.60 41.52
C SER A 42 20.65 -15.36 40.59
N ALA A 43 19.80 -16.37 40.45
CA ALA A 43 18.61 -16.35 39.58
C ALA A 43 17.52 -15.35 40.03
N ASP A 44 17.66 -14.74 41.20
CA ASP A 44 16.68 -13.80 41.77
C ASP A 44 16.81 -12.35 41.24
N ASP A 45 17.88 -12.01 40.52
CA ASP A 45 18.10 -10.65 40.00
C ASP A 45 17.76 -10.48 38.50
N PHE A 46 17.16 -11.48 37.85
CA PHE A 46 16.59 -11.29 36.50
C PHE A 46 15.26 -10.57 36.60
N GLN A 47 15.29 -9.28 36.90
CA GLN A 47 14.17 -8.40 36.55
C GLN A 47 14.16 -8.26 35.02
N PRO A 48 13.10 -8.68 34.31
CA PRO A 48 12.91 -8.26 32.95
C PRO A 48 12.74 -6.74 32.99
N GLN A 49 13.74 -6.00 32.53
CA GLN A 49 13.56 -4.58 32.22
C GLN A 49 12.51 -4.52 31.11
N MET A 50 11.25 -4.29 31.49
CA MET A 50 10.11 -4.05 30.60
C MET A 50 10.24 -2.69 29.91
N GLY A 51 11.36 -2.47 29.22
CA GLY A 51 11.61 -1.32 28.38
C GLY A 51 11.77 -1.81 26.94
N VAL A 52 10.70 -2.31 26.32
CA VAL A 52 10.69 -2.41 24.86
C VAL A 52 10.96 -0.99 24.32
N PRO A 53 11.94 -0.80 23.42
CA PRO A 53 12.17 0.50 22.80
C PRO A 53 10.87 0.98 22.14
N SER A 54 10.47 2.24 22.36
CA SER A 54 9.24 2.85 21.81
C SER A 54 9.02 2.55 20.33
N ALA A 55 10.10 2.55 19.53
CA ALA A 55 10.06 2.24 18.10
C ALA A 55 9.65 0.79 17.79
N MET A 56 10.00 -0.20 18.62
CA MET A 56 9.56 -1.58 18.44
C MET A 56 8.08 -1.75 18.80
N ALA A 57 7.61 -1.05 19.83
CA ALA A 57 6.19 -1.02 20.19
C ALA A 57 5.35 -0.33 19.12
N GLU A 58 5.78 0.83 18.61
CA GLU A 58 5.12 1.54 17.51
C GLU A 58 5.04 0.70 16.22
N THR A 59 6.10 -0.06 15.91
CA THR A 59 6.12 -0.94 14.73
C THR A 59 5.20 -2.15 14.93
N ALA A 60 5.15 -2.72 16.13
CA ALA A 60 4.24 -3.82 16.45
C ALA A 60 2.77 -3.39 16.35
N GLU A 61 2.41 -2.26 16.97
CA GLU A 61 1.06 -1.69 16.91
C GLU A 61 0.62 -1.38 15.47
N LYS A 62 1.54 -0.85 14.64
CA LYS A 62 1.27 -0.62 13.21
C LYS A 62 1.01 -1.92 12.45
N ASN A 63 1.81 -2.95 12.70
CA ASN A 63 1.64 -4.24 12.04
C ASN A 63 0.34 -4.92 12.48
N ASP A 64 -0.01 -4.83 13.76
CA ASP A 64 -1.27 -5.36 14.30
C ASP A 64 -2.48 -4.66 13.67
N LEU A 65 -2.41 -3.33 13.47
CA LEU A 65 -3.44 -2.58 12.77
C LEU A 65 -3.56 -3.02 11.30
N LEU A 66 -2.44 -3.21 10.61
CA LEU A 66 -2.40 -3.65 9.21
C LEU A 66 -3.02 -5.03 9.07
N ASP A 67 -2.62 -5.97 9.91
CA ASP A 67 -3.15 -7.34 9.90
C ASP A 67 -4.64 -7.35 10.26
N SER A 68 -5.09 -6.54 11.22
CA SER A 68 -6.52 -6.39 11.54
C SER A 68 -7.34 -5.86 10.35
N GLN A 69 -6.82 -4.87 9.63
CA GLN A 69 -7.46 -4.34 8.42
C GLN A 69 -7.51 -5.40 7.30
N ALA A 70 -6.42 -6.14 7.11
CA ALA A 70 -6.34 -7.21 6.13
C ALA A 70 -7.35 -8.32 6.41
N GLU A 71 -7.49 -8.73 7.67
CA GLU A 71 -8.46 -9.72 8.12
C GLU A 71 -9.90 -9.29 7.85
N LYS A 72 -10.24 -8.01 8.02
CA LYS A 72 -11.57 -7.47 7.68
C LYS A 72 -11.88 -7.62 6.19
N ILE A 73 -10.92 -7.29 5.31
CA ILE A 73 -11.08 -7.48 3.87
C ILE A 73 -11.29 -8.95 3.54
N ASP A 74 -10.41 -9.81 4.05
CA ASP A 74 -10.43 -11.24 3.72
C ASP A 74 -11.67 -11.93 4.27
N ALA A 75 -12.15 -11.55 5.46
CA ALA A 75 -13.42 -12.01 6.00
C ALA A 75 -14.60 -11.63 5.08
N TYR A 76 -14.65 -10.37 4.63
CA TYR A 76 -15.69 -9.86 3.74
C TYR A 76 -15.71 -10.64 2.39
N PHE A 77 -14.54 -10.87 1.81
CA PHE A 77 -14.38 -11.65 0.57
C PHE A 77 -14.70 -13.13 0.74
N LYS A 78 -14.25 -13.74 1.84
CA LYS A 78 -14.47 -15.16 2.14
C LYS A 78 -15.95 -15.46 2.30
N GLU A 79 -16.66 -14.68 3.11
CA GLU A 79 -18.11 -14.82 3.33
C GLU A 79 -18.89 -14.81 2.02
N ARG A 80 -18.44 -14.00 1.05
CA ARG A 80 -19.09 -13.82 -0.25
C ARG A 80 -18.48 -14.67 -1.36
N SER A 81 -17.59 -15.61 -1.04
CA SER A 81 -16.91 -16.49 -2.01
C SER A 81 -16.25 -15.72 -3.17
N MET A 82 -15.56 -14.63 -2.85
CA MET A 82 -14.90 -13.76 -3.83
C MET A 82 -13.47 -14.26 -4.14
N PRO A 83 -13.07 -14.33 -5.43
CA PRO A 83 -11.73 -14.79 -5.81
C PRO A 83 -10.55 -14.01 -5.23
N LEU A 84 -10.74 -12.76 -4.80
CA LEU A 84 -9.69 -11.95 -4.16
C LEU A 84 -9.47 -12.27 -2.67
N TYR A 85 -10.16 -13.26 -2.11
CA TYR A 85 -9.82 -13.76 -0.77
C TYR A 85 -8.33 -14.14 -0.66
N GLY A 86 -7.67 -13.68 0.40
CA GLY A 86 -6.25 -13.85 0.66
C GLY A 86 -5.37 -12.70 0.13
N PHE A 87 -5.95 -11.71 -0.57
CA PHE A 87 -5.25 -10.52 -1.02
C PHE A 87 -5.46 -9.31 -0.10
N GLY A 88 -6.17 -9.46 1.03
CA GLY A 88 -6.44 -8.38 1.98
C GLY A 88 -5.18 -7.65 2.40
N LYS A 89 -4.14 -8.38 2.84
CA LYS A 89 -2.86 -7.79 3.26
C LYS A 89 -2.21 -6.94 2.16
N LYS A 90 -2.15 -7.46 0.94
CA LYS A 90 -1.61 -6.74 -0.22
C LYS A 90 -2.38 -5.45 -0.49
N MET A 91 -3.72 -5.48 -0.42
CA MET A 91 -4.53 -4.27 -0.63
C MET A 91 -4.31 -3.21 0.45
N VAL A 92 -4.14 -3.62 1.71
CA VAL A 92 -3.84 -2.70 2.81
C VAL A 92 -2.44 -2.10 2.62
N GLU A 93 -1.42 -2.94 2.39
CA GLU A 93 -0.03 -2.49 2.16
C GLU A 93 0.05 -1.44 1.05
N GLU A 94 -0.53 -1.73 -0.12
CA GLU A 94 -0.54 -0.82 -1.25
C GLU A 94 -1.38 0.44 -0.99
N SER A 95 -2.46 0.33 -0.22
CA SER A 95 -3.23 1.51 0.17
C SER A 95 -2.42 2.44 1.08
N LEU A 96 -1.71 1.88 2.07
CA LEU A 96 -0.86 2.67 2.97
C LEU A 96 0.34 3.29 2.23
N GLU A 97 0.97 2.53 1.33
CA GLU A 97 2.09 3.03 0.52
C GLU A 97 1.68 4.24 -0.33
N HIS A 98 0.44 4.26 -0.81
CA HIS A 98 -0.09 5.27 -1.74
C HIS A 98 -1.06 6.28 -1.09
N ASP A 99 -1.07 6.40 0.25
CA ASP A 99 -1.91 7.32 1.03
C ASP A 99 -3.42 7.22 0.68
N LEU A 100 -3.91 5.99 0.57
CA LEU A 100 -5.30 5.63 0.31
C LEU A 100 -5.96 5.06 1.56
N ASP A 101 -7.28 5.26 1.65
CA ASP A 101 -8.10 4.53 2.61
C ASP A 101 -8.03 3.02 2.28
N TRP A 102 -7.62 2.19 3.24
CA TRP A 102 -7.37 0.75 3.06
C TRP A 102 -8.58 -0.03 2.52
N ARG A 103 -9.79 0.53 2.67
CA ARG A 103 -11.05 -0.05 2.19
C ARG A 103 -11.33 0.27 0.72
N LEU A 104 -10.61 1.22 0.12
CA LEU A 104 -10.91 1.74 -1.22
C LEU A 104 -10.71 0.69 -2.32
N LEU A 105 -9.53 0.06 -2.38
CA LEU A 105 -9.23 -0.97 -3.37
C LEU A 105 -10.19 -2.17 -3.30
N PRO A 106 -10.44 -2.78 -2.12
CA PRO A 106 -11.39 -3.89 -2.06
C PRO A 106 -12.82 -3.47 -2.44
N ALA A 107 -13.26 -2.27 -2.05
CA ALA A 107 -14.59 -1.78 -2.41
C ALA A 107 -14.76 -1.55 -3.92
N ILE A 108 -13.75 -1.02 -4.61
CA ILE A 108 -13.75 -0.90 -6.07
C ILE A 108 -13.79 -2.30 -6.71
N ALA A 109 -12.98 -3.26 -6.26
CA ALA A 109 -13.02 -4.62 -6.80
C ALA A 109 -14.39 -5.30 -6.65
N VAL A 110 -15.06 -5.09 -5.52
CA VAL A 110 -16.44 -5.56 -5.31
C VAL A 110 -17.39 -4.92 -6.31
N ARG A 111 -17.31 -3.59 -6.48
CA ARG A 111 -18.22 -2.86 -7.36
C ARG A 111 -18.04 -3.21 -8.84
N GLU A 112 -16.81 -3.44 -9.26
CA GLU A 112 -16.42 -3.62 -10.66
C GLU A 112 -16.51 -5.08 -11.12
N SER A 113 -16.22 -6.05 -10.23
CA SER A 113 -16.17 -7.47 -10.63
C SER A 113 -16.72 -8.43 -9.58
N SER A 114 -17.45 -7.95 -8.58
CA SER A 114 -17.90 -8.77 -7.43
C SER A 114 -16.73 -9.46 -6.72
N GLY A 115 -15.62 -8.73 -6.53
CA GLY A 115 -14.41 -9.20 -5.85
C GLY A 115 -13.61 -10.21 -6.67
N GLY A 116 -13.60 -10.04 -8.00
CA GLY A 116 -12.87 -10.88 -8.93
C GLY A 116 -13.71 -11.93 -9.68
N LYS A 117 -14.99 -12.13 -9.32
CA LYS A 117 -15.85 -13.14 -9.96
C LYS A 117 -16.09 -12.88 -11.45
N GLN A 118 -16.17 -11.61 -11.83
CA GLN A 118 -16.42 -11.16 -13.21
C GLN A 118 -15.21 -10.39 -13.76
N ALA A 119 -14.02 -10.69 -13.26
CA ALA A 119 -12.80 -10.00 -13.66
C ALA A 119 -12.37 -10.35 -15.09
N CYS A 120 -11.68 -9.42 -15.73
CA CYS A 120 -11.23 -9.53 -17.12
C CYS A 120 -9.69 -9.59 -17.15
N GLY A 121 -9.09 -10.73 -17.50
CA GLY A 121 -7.62 -10.83 -17.65
C GLY A 121 -6.83 -10.40 -16.40
N HIS A 122 -7.13 -10.98 -15.24
CA HIS A 122 -6.61 -10.58 -13.92
C HIS A 122 -6.80 -9.09 -13.56
N ASN A 123 -7.79 -8.42 -14.17
CA ASN A 123 -8.16 -7.05 -13.82
C ASN A 123 -9.53 -7.07 -13.09
N PRO A 124 -9.54 -7.06 -11.75
CA PRO A 124 -10.77 -7.11 -10.98
C PRO A 124 -11.42 -5.73 -10.85
N PHE A 125 -10.78 -4.69 -11.36
CA PHE A 125 -11.19 -3.31 -11.22
C PHE A 125 -11.78 -2.75 -12.51
N GLY A 126 -11.80 -3.52 -13.61
CA GLY A 126 -12.20 -3.00 -14.91
C GLY A 126 -11.27 -1.88 -15.43
N TRP A 127 -10.07 -1.73 -14.86
CA TRP A 127 -9.16 -0.62 -15.15
C TRP A 127 -8.82 -0.55 -16.65
N GLY A 128 -8.85 0.65 -17.22
CA GLY A 128 -8.70 0.82 -18.68
C GLY A 128 -9.84 0.18 -19.49
N SER A 129 -11.04 0.10 -18.92
CA SER A 129 -12.23 -0.53 -19.52
C SER A 129 -11.97 -1.98 -19.94
N CYS A 130 -11.30 -2.77 -19.09
CA CYS A 130 -10.89 -4.16 -19.37
C CYS A 130 -9.95 -4.35 -20.58
N LYS A 131 -9.45 -3.27 -21.21
CA LYS A 131 -8.47 -3.38 -22.31
C LYS A 131 -7.06 -3.72 -21.81
N ILE A 132 -6.84 -3.56 -20.50
CA ILE A 132 -5.59 -3.90 -19.82
C ILE A 132 -5.77 -5.26 -19.14
N THR A 133 -4.88 -6.19 -19.47
CA THR A 133 -4.73 -7.48 -18.81
C THR A 133 -3.47 -7.44 -17.94
N PHE A 134 -3.58 -7.97 -16.72
CA PHE A 134 -2.46 -8.10 -15.81
C PHE A 134 -1.96 -9.56 -15.75
N LYS A 135 -0.72 -9.74 -15.34
CA LYS A 135 -0.10 -11.04 -15.10
C LYS A 135 -0.63 -11.70 -13.84
N SER A 136 -1.06 -10.90 -12.86
CA SER A 136 -1.55 -11.38 -11.56
C SER A 136 -2.46 -10.35 -10.88
N TRP A 137 -3.18 -10.78 -9.85
CA TRP A 137 -3.95 -9.88 -8.98
C TRP A 137 -3.06 -8.88 -8.25
N ASN A 138 -1.86 -9.28 -7.82
CA ASN A 138 -0.90 -8.38 -7.18
C ASN A 138 -0.53 -7.20 -8.09
N GLU A 139 -0.21 -7.48 -9.35
CA GLU A 139 0.12 -6.43 -10.32
C GLU A 139 -1.07 -5.49 -10.56
N ALA A 140 -2.29 -6.04 -10.61
CA ALA A 140 -3.49 -5.22 -10.74
C ALA A 140 -3.70 -4.29 -9.54
N ILE A 141 -3.49 -4.79 -8.31
CA ILE A 141 -3.64 -4.03 -7.06
C ILE A 141 -2.58 -2.91 -7.02
N GLU A 142 -1.30 -3.25 -7.25
CA GLU A 142 -0.18 -2.31 -7.29
C GLU A 142 -0.43 -1.19 -8.32
N VAL A 143 -0.81 -1.57 -9.54
CA VAL A 143 -1.08 -0.60 -10.59
C VAL A 143 -2.24 0.30 -10.21
N LEU A 144 -3.36 -0.25 -9.70
CA LEU A 144 -4.49 0.59 -9.33
C LEU A 144 -4.13 1.54 -8.18
N ALA A 145 -3.49 1.04 -7.12
CA ALA A 145 -3.09 1.83 -5.97
C ALA A 145 -2.21 3.01 -6.37
N ARG A 146 -1.15 2.75 -7.15
CA ARG A 146 -0.26 3.80 -7.69
C ARG A 146 -1.00 4.88 -8.49
N ASN A 147 -2.00 4.50 -9.28
CA ASN A 147 -2.77 5.47 -10.07
C ASN A 147 -3.70 6.32 -9.20
N LEU A 148 -4.42 5.68 -8.26
CA LEU A 148 -5.34 6.37 -7.35
C LEU A 148 -4.60 7.20 -6.29
N GLY A 149 -3.41 6.79 -5.85
CA GLY A 149 -2.57 7.56 -4.93
C GLY A 149 -2.00 8.84 -5.54
N GLY A 150 -1.95 8.92 -6.87
CA GLY A 150 -1.43 10.08 -7.60
C GLY A 150 0.04 9.95 -8.01
N ASP A 151 0.66 8.80 -7.78
CA ASP A 151 2.08 8.56 -8.09
C ASP A 151 2.33 8.34 -9.59
N ASN A 152 1.29 8.00 -10.35
CA ASN A 152 1.37 8.03 -11.81
C ASN A 152 1.08 9.45 -12.33
N PRO A 153 2.07 10.14 -12.94
CA PRO A 153 1.88 11.50 -13.44
C PRO A 153 0.83 11.61 -14.56
N ASN A 154 0.48 10.49 -15.21
CA ASN A 154 -0.58 10.49 -16.23
C ASN A 154 -2.00 10.51 -15.64
N THR A 155 -2.14 10.21 -14.34
CA THR A 155 -3.45 10.15 -13.68
C THR A 155 -3.54 11.02 -12.43
N SER A 156 -2.44 11.64 -12.00
CA SER A 156 -2.34 12.44 -10.78
C SER A 156 -3.41 13.53 -10.69
N ASP A 157 -3.67 14.23 -11.79
CA ASP A 157 -4.62 15.34 -11.81
C ASP A 157 -6.05 14.91 -11.47
N TYR A 158 -6.44 13.69 -11.85
CA TYR A 158 -7.77 13.14 -11.57
C TYR A 158 -7.91 12.61 -10.15
N TYR A 159 -6.81 12.14 -9.57
CA TYR A 159 -6.84 11.44 -8.30
C TYR A 159 -6.19 12.22 -7.15
N SER A 160 -5.81 13.48 -7.38
CA SER A 160 -5.47 14.40 -6.30
C SER A 160 -6.74 14.74 -5.48
N GLY A 161 -6.66 14.61 -4.15
CA GLY A 161 -7.75 15.00 -3.24
C GLY A 161 -8.53 13.84 -2.61
N SER A 162 -9.78 14.11 -2.19
CA SER A 162 -10.56 13.19 -1.34
C SER A 162 -10.94 11.87 -2.04
N THR A 163 -11.20 10.82 -1.25
CA THR A 163 -11.75 9.54 -1.74
C THR A 163 -12.98 9.72 -2.62
N LYS A 164 -13.90 10.61 -2.23
CA LYS A 164 -15.11 10.89 -3.02
C LYS A 164 -14.79 11.51 -4.38
N LEU A 165 -13.78 12.40 -4.44
CA LEU A 165 -13.35 13.01 -5.70
C LEU A 165 -12.67 11.98 -6.60
N LYS A 166 -11.79 11.13 -6.04
CA LYS A 166 -11.18 9.99 -6.75
C LYS A 166 -12.27 9.10 -7.38
N LEU A 167 -13.30 8.72 -6.63
CA LEU A 167 -14.41 7.90 -7.12
C LEU A 167 -15.28 8.63 -8.15
N HIS A 168 -15.45 9.95 -8.02
CA HIS A 168 -16.13 10.76 -9.02
C HIS A 168 -15.41 10.67 -10.37
N HIS A 169 -14.08 10.84 -10.39
CA HIS A 169 -13.30 10.71 -11.61
C HIS A 169 -13.20 9.29 -12.15
N TYR A 170 -13.17 8.29 -11.26
CA TYR A 170 -13.07 6.89 -11.64
C TYR A 170 -14.23 6.45 -12.54
N ASN A 171 -15.46 6.68 -12.08
CA ASN A 171 -16.66 6.32 -12.84
C ASN A 171 -17.90 7.17 -12.47
N GLY A 172 -17.79 8.08 -11.49
CA GLY A 172 -18.90 8.94 -11.07
C GLY A 172 -19.33 10.01 -12.08
N THR A 173 -18.47 10.34 -13.05
CA THR A 173 -18.83 11.20 -14.20
C THR A 173 -19.76 10.49 -15.19
N VAL A 174 -19.72 9.15 -15.24
CA VAL A 174 -20.56 8.32 -16.11
C VAL A 174 -21.79 7.81 -15.34
N LEU A 175 -21.58 7.35 -14.10
CA LEU A 175 -22.63 6.82 -13.22
C LEU A 175 -22.63 7.60 -11.90
N ALA A 176 -23.56 8.55 -11.76
CA ALA A 176 -23.60 9.46 -10.60
C ALA A 176 -23.70 8.75 -9.23
N SER A 177 -24.29 7.56 -9.16
CA SER A 177 -24.41 6.77 -7.92
C SER A 177 -23.11 6.04 -7.54
N TYR A 178 -22.14 5.94 -8.45
CA TYR A 178 -20.93 5.15 -8.26
C TYR A 178 -20.15 5.50 -6.99
N PRO A 179 -19.87 6.79 -6.67
CA PRO A 179 -19.17 7.12 -5.44
C PRO A 179 -19.91 6.66 -4.17
N SER A 180 -21.24 6.84 -4.11
CA SER A 180 -22.03 6.40 -2.95
C SER A 180 -22.07 4.88 -2.80
N GLU A 181 -22.14 4.14 -3.92
CA GLU A 181 -22.14 2.68 -3.90
C GLU A 181 -20.81 2.14 -3.38
N VAL A 182 -19.69 2.69 -3.85
CA VAL A 182 -18.36 2.28 -3.38
C VAL A 182 -18.15 2.65 -1.91
N LEU A 183 -18.54 3.86 -1.48
CA LEU A 183 -18.47 4.26 -0.08
C LEU A 183 -19.30 3.34 0.84
N ALA A 184 -20.51 2.95 0.40
CA ALA A 184 -21.33 1.99 1.16
C ALA A 184 -20.66 0.62 1.29
N ILE A 185 -19.92 0.16 0.27
CA ILE A 185 -19.13 -1.07 0.36
C ILE A 185 -17.94 -0.88 1.32
N MET A 186 -17.27 0.28 1.31
CA MET A 186 -16.19 0.57 2.26
C MET A 186 -16.69 0.45 3.70
N ASP A 187 -17.84 1.04 4.01
CA ASP A 187 -18.43 0.97 5.35
C ASP A 187 -18.87 -0.46 5.72
N ALA A 188 -19.29 -1.27 4.73
CA ALA A 188 -19.62 -2.68 4.94
C ALA A 188 -18.40 -3.58 5.18
N ILE A 189 -17.21 -3.19 4.70
CA ILE A 189 -15.94 -3.92 4.96
C ILE A 189 -15.47 -3.63 6.39
N GLY A 190 -15.61 -2.39 6.84
CA GLY A 190 -15.34 -2.04 8.22
C GLY A 190 -15.24 -0.53 8.45
N ASP A 191 -15.18 -0.18 9.73
CA ASP A 191 -14.96 1.20 10.15
C ASP A 191 -13.55 1.69 9.77
N LYS A 192 -13.45 2.99 9.48
CA LYS A 192 -12.21 3.66 9.11
C LYS A 192 -11.21 3.69 10.25
#